data_AF-W7UKB6-F1
#
_entry.id   AF-W7UKB6-F1
#
_cell.length_a   1.000
_cell.length_b   1.000
_cell.length_c   1.000
_cell.angle_alpha   90.00
_cell.angle_beta   90.00
_cell.angle_gamma   90.00
#
_symmetry.space_group_name_H-M   'P 1'
#
loop_
_entity.id
_entity.type
_entity.pdbx_description
1 polymer ?
#
loop_
_entity_poly.entity_id
_entity_poly.type
_entity_poly.pdbx_seq_one_letter_code
_entity_poly.pdbx_strand_id
1 'polypeptide(L)'
;MNTITVTDKTTLGELLTFLDLAEKSGKTPTPKELFETAGDPIAETNDCTLFSNGFAIYQNITGRTVVWLPYCKSFTFYFNKLRDSEKDTFRETYELPDGFLSAQPWILAVTLIGDHRIEANSMNRTGSRKDTTDYDSADNGDKDGDMELAVADPFRRAFNWYDGRMGENPQDAVERRETREEMLAAMTEKQRKVFIMYYRDCMTIEEIAEILSCRVSTVHQHMKYALAKAKGILD
;
A
#
# COMPACT_ATOMS: atom_id res chain seq x y z
N MET A 1 -14.22 14.53 -33.62
CA MET A 1 -14.23 13.89 -32.29
C MET A 1 -13.58 14.87 -31.33
N ASN A 2 -14.29 15.35 -30.32
CA ASN A 2 -13.70 16.28 -29.34
C ASN A 2 -12.60 15.53 -28.58
N THR A 3 -11.35 15.98 -28.73
CA THR A 3 -10.22 15.54 -27.92
C THR A 3 -10.42 16.10 -26.51
N ILE A 4 -11.14 15.36 -25.68
CA ILE A 4 -11.33 15.73 -24.27
C ILE A 4 -10.05 15.35 -23.54
N THR A 5 -9.38 16.36 -22.98
CA THR A 5 -8.23 16.18 -22.11
C THR A 5 -8.73 15.81 -20.72
N VAL A 6 -8.48 14.57 -20.29
CA VAL A 6 -8.74 14.15 -18.92
C VAL A 6 -7.66 14.76 -18.02
N THR A 7 -8.09 15.45 -16.97
CA THR A 7 -7.20 16.15 -16.03
C THR A 7 -7.41 15.65 -14.61
N ASP A 8 -6.61 16.14 -13.68
CA ASP A 8 -6.76 15.90 -12.24
C ASP A 8 -8.05 16.46 -11.64
N LYS A 9 -8.70 17.39 -12.34
CA LYS A 9 -9.96 18.00 -11.92
C LYS A 9 -11.20 17.33 -12.51
N THR A 10 -11.03 16.46 -13.51
CA THR A 10 -12.15 15.75 -14.14
C THR A 10 -12.82 14.87 -13.09
N THR A 11 -14.13 15.01 -12.95
CA THR A 11 -14.86 14.21 -11.95
C THR A 11 -15.03 12.76 -12.44
N LEU A 12 -15.20 11.82 -11.51
CA LEU A 12 -15.47 10.44 -11.85
C LEU A 12 -16.76 10.30 -12.69
N GLY A 13 -17.80 11.08 -12.37
CA GLY A 13 -19.08 11.06 -13.10
C GLY A 13 -18.96 11.53 -14.54
N GLU A 14 -18.24 12.63 -14.78
CA GLU A 14 -17.93 13.10 -16.14
C GLU A 14 -17.13 12.05 -16.92
N LEU A 15 -16.14 11.44 -16.27
CA LEU A 15 -15.28 10.43 -16.88
C LEU A 15 -16.06 9.18 -17.28
N LEU A 16 -16.95 8.70 -16.42
CA LEU A 16 -17.81 7.54 -16.71
C LEU A 16 -18.78 7.80 -17.86
N THR A 17 -19.30 9.03 -17.96
CA THR A 17 -20.18 9.44 -19.06
C THR A 17 -19.40 9.54 -20.36
N PHE A 18 -18.17 10.05 -20.30
CA PHE A 18 -17.29 10.19 -21.45
C PHE A 18 -16.85 8.84 -22.03
N LEU A 19 -16.50 7.89 -21.16
CA LEU A 19 -15.97 6.59 -21.58
C LEU A 19 -17.05 5.63 -22.10
N ASP A 20 -18.33 5.90 -21.81
CA ASP A 20 -19.49 5.08 -22.24
C ASP A 20 -19.23 3.58 -22.10
N LEU A 21 -18.76 3.20 -20.91
CA LEU A 21 -18.23 1.86 -20.65
C LEU A 21 -19.36 0.83 -20.60
N ALA A 22 -19.16 -0.28 -21.31
CA ALA A 22 -20.00 -1.48 -21.16
C ALA A 22 -19.82 -2.12 -19.77
N GLU A 23 -20.68 -3.08 -19.44
CA GLU A 23 -20.47 -3.90 -18.24
C GLU A 23 -19.10 -4.58 -18.26
N LYS A 24 -18.53 -4.79 -17.08
CA LYS A 24 -17.22 -5.39 -16.95
C LYS A 24 -17.23 -6.81 -17.52
N SER A 25 -16.58 -7.01 -18.67
CA SER A 25 -16.43 -8.32 -19.27
C SER A 25 -15.19 -9.04 -18.72
N GLY A 26 -15.37 -10.21 -18.13
CA GLY A 26 -14.27 -11.11 -17.78
C GLY A 26 -13.47 -10.74 -16.52
N LYS A 27 -12.27 -11.34 -16.41
CA LYS A 27 -11.36 -11.13 -15.29
C LYS A 27 -10.73 -9.74 -15.36
N THR A 28 -10.33 -9.21 -14.20
CA THR A 28 -9.54 -7.96 -14.17
C THR A 28 -8.19 -8.21 -14.86
N PRO A 29 -7.81 -7.42 -15.87
CA PRO A 29 -6.53 -7.57 -16.55
C PRO A 29 -5.38 -7.17 -15.63
N THR A 30 -4.19 -7.70 -15.93
CA THR A 30 -2.93 -7.29 -15.30
C THR A 30 -2.47 -5.94 -15.85
N PRO A 31 -1.61 -5.21 -15.13
CA PRO A 31 -1.00 -3.97 -15.64
C PRO A 31 -0.34 -4.15 -17.02
N LYS A 32 0.40 -5.26 -17.20
CA LYS A 32 1.08 -5.59 -18.46
C LYS A 32 0.08 -5.76 -19.60
N GLU A 33 -0.98 -6.54 -19.37
CA GLU A 33 -2.06 -6.73 -20.36
C GLU A 33 -2.72 -5.39 -20.73
N LEU A 34 -2.86 -4.45 -19.80
CA LEU A 34 -3.41 -3.12 -20.11
C LEU A 34 -2.51 -2.34 -21.07
N PHE A 35 -1.20 -2.28 -20.83
CA PHE A 35 -0.27 -1.60 -21.75
C PHE A 35 -0.20 -2.28 -23.13
N GLU A 36 -0.38 -3.60 -23.19
CA GLU A 36 -0.36 -4.34 -24.46
C GLU A 36 -1.68 -4.25 -25.24
N THR A 37 -2.82 -4.18 -24.56
CA THR A 37 -4.15 -4.32 -25.19
C THR A 37 -5.02 -3.07 -25.17
N ALA A 38 -4.84 -2.18 -24.18
CA ALA A 38 -5.67 -0.99 -24.01
C ALA A 38 -5.13 0.25 -24.74
N GLY A 39 -3.91 0.15 -25.29
CA GLY A 39 -3.20 1.25 -25.94
C GLY A 39 -2.65 2.28 -24.96
N ASP A 40 -2.34 3.47 -25.48
CA ASP A 40 -1.75 4.54 -24.68
C ASP A 40 -2.73 5.03 -23.58
N PRO A 41 -2.23 5.30 -22.36
CA PRO A 41 -3.03 5.90 -21.30
C PRO A 41 -3.63 7.24 -21.73
N ILE A 42 -4.88 7.47 -21.32
CA ILE A 42 -5.61 8.71 -21.59
C ILE A 42 -5.40 9.77 -20.50
N ALA A 43 -4.88 9.37 -19.33
CA ALA A 43 -4.43 10.27 -18.27
C ALA A 43 -3.41 9.58 -17.36
N GLU A 44 -2.41 10.32 -16.91
CA GLU A 44 -1.41 9.89 -15.93
C GLU A 44 -1.14 11.02 -14.92
N THR A 45 -1.38 10.78 -13.64
CA THR A 45 -1.22 11.77 -12.57
C THR A 45 -1.40 11.14 -11.19
N ASN A 46 -0.67 11.63 -10.18
CA ASN A 46 -0.76 11.18 -8.77
C ASN A 46 -0.77 9.65 -8.62
N ASP A 47 0.22 8.99 -9.25
CA ASP A 47 0.40 7.54 -9.24
C ASP A 47 -0.80 6.73 -9.80
N CYS A 48 -1.68 7.41 -10.55
CA CYS A 48 -2.79 6.82 -11.28
C CYS A 48 -2.51 6.86 -12.80
N THR A 49 -2.70 5.73 -13.47
CA THR A 49 -2.65 5.60 -14.94
C THR A 49 -4.01 5.12 -15.42
N LEU A 50 -4.67 5.89 -16.28
CA LEU A 50 -6.02 5.62 -16.75
C LEU A 50 -6.03 5.23 -18.23
N PHE A 51 -6.78 4.17 -18.56
CA PHE A 51 -6.95 3.69 -19.92
C PHE A 51 -8.36 3.98 -20.46
N SER A 52 -8.45 4.11 -21.78
CA SER A 52 -9.71 4.35 -22.51
C SER A 52 -10.74 3.25 -22.31
N ASN A 53 -10.29 2.03 -22.00
CA ASN A 53 -11.16 0.90 -21.76
C ASN A 53 -11.84 0.93 -20.39
N GLY A 54 -11.56 1.90 -19.51
CA GLY A 54 -12.22 2.06 -18.20
C GLY A 54 -11.45 1.47 -17.01
N PHE A 55 -10.30 0.83 -17.25
CA PHE A 55 -9.40 0.40 -16.19
C PHE A 55 -8.44 1.52 -15.81
N ALA A 56 -8.14 1.60 -14.52
CA ALA A 56 -7.07 2.45 -13.99
C ALA A 56 -6.10 1.60 -13.17
N ILE A 57 -4.81 1.87 -13.32
CA ILE A 57 -3.75 1.37 -12.45
C ILE A 57 -3.54 2.42 -11.37
N TYR A 58 -3.43 1.97 -10.13
CA TYR A 58 -2.99 2.78 -8.99
C TYR A 58 -1.77 2.14 -8.36
N GLN A 59 -0.78 2.95 -8.01
CA GLN A 59 0.42 2.54 -7.31
C GLN A 59 0.66 3.42 -6.09
N ASN A 60 1.12 2.82 -5.00
CA ASN A 60 1.66 3.53 -3.85
C ASN A 60 2.99 2.88 -3.44
N ILE A 61 3.62 3.38 -2.38
CA ILE A 61 4.91 2.87 -1.89
C ILE A 61 4.89 1.39 -1.45
N THR A 62 3.69 0.82 -1.22
CA THR A 62 3.51 -0.55 -0.71
C THR A 62 3.06 -1.55 -1.76
N GLY A 63 2.59 -1.10 -2.92
CA GLY A 63 2.11 -1.99 -3.97
C GLY A 63 1.41 -1.29 -5.12
N ARG A 64 0.88 -2.10 -6.03
CA ARG A 64 0.17 -1.68 -7.24
C ARG A 64 -1.10 -2.50 -7.41
N THR A 65 -2.16 -1.89 -7.91
CA THR A 65 -3.45 -2.55 -8.16
C THR A 65 -4.14 -2.01 -9.40
N VAL A 66 -5.06 -2.80 -9.95
CA VAL A 66 -5.91 -2.42 -11.09
C VAL A 66 -7.34 -2.29 -10.59
N VAL A 67 -7.97 -1.15 -10.90
CA VAL A 67 -9.36 -0.85 -10.57
C VAL A 67 -10.18 -0.63 -11.83
N TRP A 68 -11.48 -0.96 -11.73
CA TRP A 68 -12.45 -0.71 -12.79
C TRP A 68 -13.26 0.53 -12.39
N LEU A 69 -13.20 1.61 -13.16
CA LEU A 69 -13.77 2.90 -12.79
C LEU A 69 -15.25 2.86 -12.37
N PRO A 70 -16.13 2.10 -13.04
CA PRO A 70 -17.52 1.95 -12.60
C PRO A 70 -17.70 1.40 -11.18
N TYR A 71 -16.71 0.67 -10.65
CA TYR A 71 -16.73 0.18 -9.26
C TYR A 71 -16.26 1.24 -8.26
N CYS A 72 -15.77 2.38 -8.74
CA CYS A 72 -15.26 3.45 -7.90
C CYS A 72 -16.30 4.47 -7.42
N LYS A 73 -17.60 4.19 -7.62
CA LYS A 73 -18.69 5.12 -7.31
C LYS A 73 -19.15 5.08 -5.84
N SER A 74 -18.84 4.00 -5.14
CA SER A 74 -19.29 3.75 -3.77
C SER A 74 -18.14 3.22 -2.93
N PHE A 75 -18.11 3.61 -1.66
CA PHE A 75 -17.17 3.08 -0.69
C PHE A 75 -17.82 3.02 0.69
N THR A 76 -17.44 2.01 1.46
CA THR A 76 -17.91 1.79 2.82
C THR A 76 -16.71 1.75 3.73
N PHE A 77 -16.63 2.70 4.66
CA PHE A 77 -15.67 2.64 5.75
C PHE A 77 -16.12 1.57 6.73
N TYR A 78 -15.17 0.74 7.15
CA TYR A 78 -15.33 -0.25 8.21
C TYR A 78 -14.46 0.18 9.38
N PHE A 79 -15.08 0.37 10.54
CA PHE A 79 -14.43 0.77 11.79
C PHE A 79 -14.27 -0.43 12.73
N ASN A 80 -13.53 -0.21 13.82
CA ASN A 80 -13.35 -1.23 14.84
C ASN A 80 -14.68 -1.70 15.42
N LYS A 81 -14.72 -2.97 15.83
CA LYS A 81 -15.88 -3.52 16.53
C LYS A 81 -16.19 -2.69 17.78
N LEU A 82 -17.43 -2.27 17.91
CA LEU A 82 -17.90 -1.48 19.03
C LEU A 82 -18.24 -2.37 20.20
N ARG A 83 -17.98 -1.89 21.42
CA ARG A 83 -18.57 -2.50 22.63
C ARG A 83 -20.07 -2.31 22.62
N ASP A 84 -20.81 -3.17 23.30
CA ASP A 84 -22.26 -3.09 23.33
C ASP A 84 -22.76 -1.72 23.83
N SER A 85 -22.04 -1.10 24.76
CA SER A 85 -22.32 0.26 25.26
C SER A 85 -22.09 1.38 24.24
N GLU A 86 -21.36 1.14 23.16
CA GLU A 86 -20.98 2.14 22.15
C GLU A 86 -21.90 2.10 20.92
N LYS A 87 -22.65 1.00 20.72
CA LYS A 87 -23.53 0.77 19.56
C LYS A 87 -24.75 1.70 19.50
N ASP A 88 -25.14 2.30 20.63
CA ASP A 88 -26.25 3.25 20.68
C ASP A 88 -25.90 4.60 20.04
N THR A 89 -24.61 4.93 19.93
CA THR A 89 -24.12 6.23 19.44
C THR A 89 -23.24 6.12 18.20
N PHE A 90 -22.45 5.06 18.09
CA PHE A 90 -21.49 4.86 16.99
C PHE A 90 -21.93 3.74 16.06
N ARG A 91 -21.38 3.75 14.85
CA ARG A 91 -21.60 2.70 13.84
C ARG A 91 -20.27 2.08 13.44
N GLU A 92 -20.27 0.76 13.25
CA GLU A 92 -19.11 0.01 12.77
C GLU A 92 -18.87 0.21 11.27
N THR A 93 -19.86 0.74 10.56
CA THR A 93 -19.72 1.06 9.13
C THR A 93 -20.27 2.43 8.81
N TYR A 94 -19.67 3.06 7.80
CA TYR A 94 -20.18 4.28 7.20
C TYR A 94 -20.07 4.18 5.67
N GLU A 95 -21.23 4.04 5.04
CA GLU A 95 -21.36 4.10 3.59
C GLU A 95 -21.32 5.57 3.17
N LEU A 96 -20.48 5.89 2.19
CA LEU A 96 -20.48 7.22 1.60
C LEU A 96 -21.83 7.49 0.92
N PRO A 97 -22.35 8.74 1.00
CA PRO A 97 -23.58 9.10 0.32
C PRO A 97 -23.53 8.79 -1.18
N ASP A 98 -24.66 8.33 -1.72
CA ASP A 98 -24.80 8.04 -3.15
C ASP A 98 -24.38 9.24 -4.00
N GLY A 99 -23.57 8.97 -5.03
CA GLY A 99 -23.07 9.99 -5.94
C GLY A 99 -21.93 10.86 -5.38
N PHE A 100 -21.57 10.75 -4.09
CA PHE A 100 -20.48 11.53 -3.51
C PHE A 100 -19.17 11.37 -4.28
N LEU A 101 -18.72 10.12 -4.50
CA LEU A 101 -17.49 9.84 -5.25
C LEU A 101 -17.60 10.17 -6.74
N SER A 102 -18.81 10.14 -7.30
CA SER A 102 -19.04 10.55 -8.70
C SER A 102 -18.85 12.06 -8.90
N ALA A 103 -19.09 12.87 -7.87
CA ALA A 103 -18.83 14.31 -7.88
C ALA A 103 -17.37 14.67 -7.55
N GLN A 104 -16.56 13.72 -7.07
CA GLN A 104 -15.14 13.95 -6.77
C GLN A 104 -14.27 13.78 -8.03
N PRO A 105 -13.09 14.43 -8.06
CA PRO A 105 -11.99 14.06 -8.94
C PRO A 105 -11.79 12.54 -9.05
N TRP A 106 -11.65 12.03 -10.27
CA TRP A 106 -11.49 10.59 -10.50
C TRP A 106 -10.30 9.98 -9.76
N ILE A 107 -9.21 10.76 -9.61
CA ILE A 107 -8.01 10.37 -8.87
C ILE A 107 -8.35 10.03 -7.41
N LEU A 108 -9.20 10.82 -6.76
CA LEU A 108 -9.56 10.59 -5.35
C LEU A 108 -10.31 9.26 -5.19
N ALA A 109 -11.22 8.96 -6.10
CA ALA A 109 -11.97 7.71 -6.08
C ALA A 109 -11.06 6.50 -6.37
N VAL A 110 -10.15 6.62 -7.34
CA VAL A 110 -9.16 5.58 -7.69
C VAL A 110 -8.18 5.36 -6.54
N THR A 111 -7.68 6.42 -5.92
CA THR A 111 -6.74 6.36 -4.78
C THR A 111 -7.39 5.68 -3.58
N LEU A 112 -8.58 6.13 -3.16
CA LEU A 112 -9.29 5.56 -2.01
C LEU A 112 -9.50 4.05 -2.12
N ILE A 113 -9.91 3.59 -3.30
CA ILE A 113 -10.20 2.18 -3.56
C ILE A 113 -8.92 1.41 -3.84
N GLY A 114 -7.95 2.05 -4.48
CA GLY A 114 -6.63 1.51 -4.76
C GLY A 114 -5.88 1.18 -3.47
N ASP A 115 -5.80 2.12 -2.54
CA ASP A 115 -5.21 1.94 -1.21
C ASP A 115 -5.88 0.80 -0.46
N HIS A 116 -7.21 0.79 -0.39
CA HIS A 116 -7.95 -0.25 0.29
C HIS A 116 -7.70 -1.65 -0.32
N ARG A 117 -7.59 -1.75 -1.65
CA ARG A 117 -7.26 -3.02 -2.32
C ARG A 117 -5.82 -3.46 -2.08
N ILE A 118 -4.86 -2.53 -2.10
CA ILE A 118 -3.45 -2.83 -1.83
C ILE A 118 -3.31 -3.33 -0.39
N GLU A 119 -3.98 -2.69 0.57
CA GLU A 119 -4.03 -3.15 1.96
C GLU A 119 -4.64 -4.55 2.07
N ALA A 120 -5.80 -4.80 1.46
CA ALA A 120 -6.45 -6.10 1.47
C ALA A 120 -5.59 -7.21 0.82
N ASN A 121 -4.94 -6.92 -0.31
CA ASN A 121 -4.03 -7.86 -0.97
C ASN A 121 -2.80 -8.16 -0.12
N SER A 122 -2.24 -7.15 0.54
CA SER A 122 -1.12 -7.31 1.48
C SER A 122 -1.50 -8.21 2.66
N MET A 123 -2.71 -8.04 3.22
CA MET A 123 -3.25 -8.88 4.28
C MET A 123 -3.44 -10.35 3.83
N ASN A 124 -3.98 -10.57 2.62
CA ASN A 124 -4.18 -11.92 2.09
C ASN A 124 -2.86 -12.63 1.75
N ARG A 125 -1.80 -11.88 1.41
CA ARG A 125 -0.45 -12.43 1.22
C ARG A 125 0.18 -12.89 2.54
N THR A 126 -0.28 -12.37 3.68
CA THR A 126 0.21 -12.78 5.01
C THR A 126 -0.50 -14.04 5.55
N GLY A 127 -1.69 -14.37 5.04
CA GLY A 127 -2.53 -15.47 5.54
C GLY A 127 -2.46 -16.80 4.78
N SER A 128 -1.85 -16.86 3.59
CA SER A 128 -1.81 -18.09 2.79
C SER A 128 -0.50 -18.86 2.93
N ARG A 129 -0.53 -19.91 3.76
CA ARG A 129 0.37 -21.07 3.66
C ARG A 129 -0.48 -22.34 3.55
N LYS A 130 -1.10 -22.51 2.37
CA LYS A 130 -1.46 -23.78 1.69
C LYS A 130 -2.25 -23.40 0.44
N ASP A 131 -1.71 -23.70 -0.74
CA ASP A 131 -2.36 -23.57 -2.06
C ASP A 131 -2.56 -22.18 -2.70
N THR A 132 -1.66 -21.22 -2.48
CA THR A 132 -1.54 -20.10 -3.44
C THR A 132 -0.55 -20.47 -4.54
N THR A 133 -1.05 -20.60 -5.77
CA THR A 133 -0.24 -20.57 -6.99
C THR A 133 0.62 -19.33 -6.97
N ASP A 134 1.93 -19.56 -7.06
CA ASP A 134 2.93 -18.53 -7.19
C ASP A 134 2.79 -17.86 -8.57
N TYR A 135 2.19 -16.67 -8.62
CA TYR A 135 2.12 -15.89 -9.86
C TYR A 135 3.50 -15.35 -10.27
N ASP A 136 4.52 -15.50 -9.43
CA ASP A 136 5.91 -15.10 -9.71
C ASP A 136 6.53 -16.00 -10.81
N SER A 137 5.90 -17.13 -11.16
CA SER A 137 6.35 -17.97 -12.29
C SER A 137 5.83 -17.53 -13.66
N ALA A 138 4.90 -16.56 -13.74
CA ALA A 138 4.24 -16.20 -14.99
C ALA A 138 4.85 -14.99 -15.73
N ASP A 139 5.69 -14.18 -15.07
CA ASP A 139 6.25 -12.95 -15.66
C ASP A 139 7.74 -13.03 -16.02
N ASN A 140 8.27 -14.23 -16.26
CA ASN A 140 9.63 -14.43 -16.82
C ASN A 140 10.76 -13.61 -16.16
N GLY A 141 10.62 -13.25 -14.89
CA GLY A 141 11.65 -12.60 -14.11
C GLY A 141 12.14 -11.26 -14.66
N ASP A 142 11.24 -10.40 -15.14
CA ASP A 142 11.58 -8.98 -15.20
C ASP A 142 11.70 -8.46 -13.76
N LYS A 143 12.96 -8.36 -13.34
CA LYS A 143 13.39 -7.99 -12.00
C LYS A 143 13.91 -6.57 -12.11
N ASP A 144 13.04 -5.60 -11.91
CA ASP A 144 13.38 -4.23 -11.54
C ASP A 144 14.01 -4.27 -10.13
N GLY A 145 15.31 -4.59 -10.16
CA GLY A 145 16.15 -5.16 -9.09
C GLY A 145 16.51 -4.24 -7.92
N ASP A 146 15.75 -3.19 -7.68
CA ASP A 146 16.09 -2.14 -6.72
C ASP A 146 14.99 -2.05 -5.66
N MET A 147 13.73 -2.11 -6.10
CA MET A 147 12.54 -1.97 -5.26
C MET A 147 12.16 -3.31 -4.61
N GLU A 148 12.34 -4.43 -5.32
CA GLU A 148 12.12 -5.77 -4.78
C GLU A 148 13.15 -6.13 -3.69
N LEU A 149 14.41 -5.68 -3.78
CA LEU A 149 15.42 -5.93 -2.73
C LEU A 149 15.08 -5.17 -1.43
N ALA A 150 14.51 -3.97 -1.58
CA ALA A 150 13.98 -3.16 -0.50
C ALA A 150 12.70 -3.75 0.13
N VAL A 151 11.85 -4.42 -0.65
CA VAL A 151 10.60 -5.08 -0.20
C VAL A 151 10.84 -6.53 0.30
N ALA A 152 11.95 -7.14 -0.11
CA ALA A 152 12.36 -8.50 0.25
C ALA A 152 13.09 -8.59 1.59
N ASP A 153 13.48 -7.48 2.24
CA ASP A 153 14.00 -7.54 3.60
C ASP A 153 12.88 -8.03 4.55
N PRO A 154 12.99 -9.26 5.11
CA PRO A 154 11.97 -9.79 6.00
C PRO A 154 11.69 -8.89 7.20
N PHE A 155 12.66 -8.05 7.59
CA PHE A 155 12.54 -7.10 8.68
C PHE A 155 11.75 -5.84 8.32
N ARG A 156 11.78 -5.36 7.06
CA ARG A 156 10.88 -4.28 6.61
C ARG A 156 9.42 -4.70 6.63
N ARG A 157 9.15 -5.99 6.40
CA ARG A 157 7.80 -6.58 6.53
C ARG A 157 7.43 -6.95 7.97
N ALA A 158 8.39 -7.45 8.77
CA ALA A 158 8.14 -7.89 10.13
C ALA A 158 7.98 -6.73 11.12
N PHE A 159 8.64 -5.59 10.87
CA PHE A 159 8.50 -4.40 11.69
C PHE A 159 7.46 -3.46 11.08
N ASN A 160 6.20 -3.77 11.35
CA ASN A 160 5.10 -2.85 11.08
C ASN A 160 5.21 -1.64 12.03
N TRP A 161 5.46 -0.44 11.49
CA TRP A 161 5.59 0.81 12.25
C TRP A 161 4.24 1.51 12.54
N TYR A 162 3.13 0.96 12.08
CA TYR A 162 1.79 1.49 12.38
C TYR A 162 1.35 1.12 13.81
N ASP A 163 0.56 2.00 14.45
CA ASP A 163 0.03 1.85 15.82
C ASP A 163 -1.20 0.93 15.91
N GLY A 164 -1.26 -0.05 15.01
CA GLY A 164 -2.37 -0.98 14.84
C GLY A 164 -3.14 -0.74 13.54
N ARG A 165 -3.85 -1.78 13.07
CA ARG A 165 -4.70 -1.72 11.87
C ARG A 165 -6.15 -1.42 12.25
N MET A 166 -6.93 -0.88 11.32
CA MET A 166 -8.40 -0.91 11.46
C MET A 166 -8.88 -2.37 11.49
N GLY A 167 -9.69 -2.72 12.49
CA GLY A 167 -10.24 -4.06 12.69
C GLY A 167 -9.28 -5.07 13.35
N GLU A 168 -8.07 -4.65 13.76
CA GLU A 168 -7.15 -5.50 14.50
C GLU A 168 -7.65 -5.78 15.92
N ASN A 169 -7.36 -6.98 16.44
CA ASN A 169 -7.60 -7.29 17.85
C ASN A 169 -6.81 -6.28 18.71
N PRO A 170 -7.48 -5.53 19.61
CA PRO A 170 -6.81 -4.54 20.45
C PRO A 170 -5.65 -5.12 21.26
N GLN A 171 -5.73 -6.39 21.67
CA GLN A 171 -4.67 -7.08 22.38
C GLN A 171 -3.44 -7.28 21.48
N ASP A 172 -3.62 -7.76 20.24
CA ASP A 172 -2.52 -7.99 19.31
C ASP A 172 -1.83 -6.67 18.92
N ALA A 173 -2.59 -5.57 18.83
CA ALA A 173 -2.04 -4.23 18.58
C ALA A 173 -1.17 -3.75 19.75
N VAL A 174 -1.61 -3.98 20.99
CA VAL A 174 -0.87 -3.65 22.21
C VAL A 174 0.37 -4.55 22.35
N GLU A 175 0.23 -5.86 22.22
CA GLU A 175 1.34 -6.82 22.31
C GLU A 175 2.43 -6.51 21.28
N ARG A 176 2.05 -6.13 20.06
CA ARG A 176 3.03 -5.74 19.04
C ARG A 176 3.71 -4.42 19.34
N ARG A 177 2.98 -3.43 19.88
CA ARG A 177 3.56 -2.16 20.33
C ARG A 177 4.56 -2.43 21.46
N GLU A 178 4.18 -3.22 22.46
CA GLU A 178 5.03 -3.58 23.59
C GLU A 178 6.26 -4.37 23.12
N THR A 179 6.10 -5.38 22.27
CA THR A 179 7.22 -6.15 21.70
C THR A 179 8.18 -5.25 20.92
N ARG A 180 7.66 -4.27 20.17
CA ARG A 180 8.47 -3.30 19.42
C ARG A 180 9.20 -2.33 20.36
N GLU A 181 8.53 -1.84 21.40
CA GLU A 181 9.12 -0.94 22.40
C GLU A 181 10.20 -1.63 23.22
N GLU A 182 9.98 -2.87 23.67
CA GLU A 182 10.98 -3.69 24.36
C GLU A 182 12.22 -3.94 23.48
N MET A 183 12.00 -4.32 22.22
CA MET A 183 13.07 -4.52 21.27
C MET A 183 13.87 -3.23 21.02
N LEU A 184 13.21 -2.09 20.81
CA LEU A 184 13.89 -0.81 20.63
C LEU A 184 14.60 -0.38 21.91
N ALA A 185 14.06 -0.70 23.09
CA ALA A 185 14.69 -0.42 24.38
C ALA A 185 15.99 -1.21 24.58
N ALA A 186 16.08 -2.45 24.09
CA ALA A 186 17.30 -3.26 24.11
C ALA A 186 18.43 -2.69 23.23
N MET A 187 18.10 -1.84 22.24
CA MET A 187 19.09 -1.18 21.38
C MET A 187 19.68 0.07 22.04
N THR A 188 20.98 0.31 21.81
CA THR A 188 21.59 1.61 22.11
C THR A 188 20.99 2.71 21.24
N GLU A 189 21.08 3.96 21.67
CA GLU A 189 20.56 5.11 20.90
C GLU A 189 21.06 5.15 19.46
N LYS A 190 22.36 4.88 19.24
CA LYS A 190 22.97 4.87 17.90
C LYS A 190 22.46 3.73 17.03
N GLN A 191 22.29 2.54 17.60
CA GLN A 191 21.71 1.38 16.91
C GLN A 191 20.24 1.65 16.55
N ARG A 192 19.46 2.13 17.53
CA ARG A 192 18.04 2.46 17.37
C ARG A 192 17.82 3.50 16.27
N LYS A 193 18.64 4.54 16.26
CA LYS A 193 18.55 5.63 15.26
C LYS A 193 18.79 5.13 13.85
N VAL A 194 19.87 4.36 13.63
CA VAL A 194 20.16 3.73 12.34
C VAL A 194 19.06 2.75 11.92
N PHE A 195 18.54 1.98 12.88
CA PHE A 195 17.48 1.01 12.64
C PHE A 195 16.17 1.67 12.19
N ILE A 196 15.74 2.75 12.86
CA ILE A 196 14.55 3.51 12.47
C ILE A 196 14.74 4.16 11.09
N MET A 197 15.85 4.85 10.85
CA MET A 197 16.10 5.52 9.57
C MET A 197 16.04 4.56 8.38
N TYR A 198 16.52 3.32 8.56
CA TYR A 198 16.52 2.33 7.49
C TYR A 198 15.18 1.61 7.29
N TYR A 199 14.51 1.20 8.39
CA TYR A 199 13.31 0.37 8.35
C TYR A 199 12.01 1.17 8.33
N ARG A 200 11.96 2.32 9.02
CA ARG A 200 10.79 3.21 9.05
C ARG A 200 10.87 4.25 7.94
N ASP A 201 12.02 4.91 7.83
CA ASP A 201 12.17 6.08 6.94
C ASP A 201 12.68 5.66 5.55
N CYS A 202 12.86 4.35 5.32
CA CYS A 202 13.26 3.74 4.05
C CYS A 202 14.59 4.26 3.46
N MET A 203 15.44 4.89 4.26
CA MET A 203 16.72 5.45 3.80
C MET A 203 17.72 4.34 3.46
N THR A 204 18.61 4.63 2.53
CA THR A 204 19.80 3.82 2.22
C THR A 204 20.87 3.97 3.29
N ILE A 205 21.83 3.04 3.33
CA ILE A 205 22.91 3.07 4.33
C ILE A 205 23.83 4.29 4.08
N GLU A 206 23.98 4.67 2.82
CA GLU A 206 24.73 5.82 2.33
C GLU A 206 24.11 7.14 2.81
N GLU A 207 22.79 7.31 2.61
CA GLU A 207 22.05 8.48 3.10
C GLU A 207 22.11 8.60 4.62
N ILE A 208 21.98 7.47 5.33
CA ILE A 208 22.09 7.44 6.80
C ILE A 208 23.50 7.86 7.23
N ALA A 209 24.54 7.39 6.53
CA ALA A 209 25.92 7.74 6.85
C ALA A 209 26.17 9.24 6.68
N GLU A 210 25.60 9.84 5.63
CA GLU A 210 25.63 11.27 5.37
C GLU A 210 24.90 12.07 6.45
N ILE A 211 23.64 11.72 6.76
CA ILE A 211 22.82 12.37 7.79
C ILE A 211 23.49 12.28 9.18
N LEU A 212 24.09 11.13 9.50
CA LEU A 212 24.78 10.93 10.77
C LEU A 212 26.23 11.42 10.76
N SER A 213 26.71 11.97 9.63
CA SER A 213 28.08 12.44 9.43
C SER A 213 29.12 11.41 9.89
N CYS A 214 28.93 10.15 9.49
CA CYS A 214 29.77 9.04 9.88
C CYS A 214 30.15 8.18 8.66
N ARG A 215 31.05 7.21 8.85
CA ARG A 215 31.44 6.31 7.77
C ARG A 215 30.35 5.27 7.53
N VAL A 216 30.12 4.89 6.28
CA VAL A 216 29.20 3.81 5.87
C VAL A 216 29.44 2.51 6.67
N SER A 217 30.72 2.16 6.92
CA SER A 217 31.09 1.00 7.75
C SER A 217 30.58 1.08 9.19
N THR A 218 30.45 2.29 9.75
CA THR A 218 29.89 2.52 11.09
C THR A 218 28.39 2.25 11.10
N VAL A 219 27.68 2.66 10.05
CA VAL A 219 26.25 2.38 9.87
C VAL A 219 25.99 0.88 9.72
N HIS A 220 26.78 0.17 8.90
CA HIS A 220 26.70 -1.30 8.80
C HIS A 220 26.91 -1.99 10.15
N GLN A 221 27.90 -1.52 10.94
CA GLN A 221 28.17 -2.07 12.26
C GLN A 221 26.97 -1.87 13.19
N HIS A 222 26.42 -0.66 13.26
CA HIS A 222 25.24 -0.35 14.06
C HIS A 222 24.03 -1.17 13.63
N MET A 223 23.79 -1.30 12.32
CA MET A 223 22.69 -2.10 11.78
C MET A 223 22.83 -3.59 12.12
N LYS A 224 24.04 -4.15 11.97
CA LYS A 224 24.33 -5.56 12.31
C LYS A 224 23.99 -5.88 13.76
N TYR A 225 24.42 -5.03 14.70
CA TYR A 225 24.12 -5.24 16.13
C TYR A 225 22.65 -4.98 16.47
N ALA A 226 22.02 -3.99 15.83
CA ALA A 226 20.59 -3.74 15.97
C ALA A 226 19.77 -4.96 15.53
N LEU A 227 20.09 -5.55 14.38
CA LEU A 227 19.43 -6.76 13.87
C LEU A 227 19.66 -7.99 14.76
N ALA A 228 20.85 -8.14 15.34
CA ALA A 228 21.13 -9.24 16.25
C ALA A 228 20.28 -9.14 17.53
N LYS A 229 20.11 -7.93 18.09
CA LYS A 229 19.20 -7.67 19.22
C LYS A 229 17.74 -7.87 18.84
N ALA A 230 17.33 -7.37 17.67
CA ALA A 230 15.98 -7.54 17.15
C ALA A 230 15.58 -9.02 16.94
N LYS A 231 16.56 -9.88 16.65
CA LYS A 231 16.39 -11.34 16.51
C LYS A 231 16.47 -12.10 17.85
N GLY A 232 16.72 -11.42 18.97
CA GLY A 232 16.98 -12.08 20.27
C GLY A 232 18.27 -12.91 20.30
N ILE A 233 19.23 -12.63 19.41
CA ILE A 233 20.54 -13.32 19.35
C ILE A 233 21.54 -12.68 20.34
N LEU A 234 21.34 -11.41 20.66
CA LEU A 234 22.14 -10.65 21.62
C LEU A 234 21.20 -9.93 22.58
N ASP A 235 21.54 -9.95 23.87
CA ASP A 235 20.89 -9.14 24.90
C ASP A 235 21.29 -7.65 24.78
#